data_AF-A0AAD9JQU6-F1
#
_entry.id   AF-A0AAD9JQU6-F1
#
_cell.length_a   1.000
_cell.length_b   1.000
_cell.length_c   1.000
_cell.angle_alpha   90.00
_cell.angle_beta   90.00
_cell.angle_gamma   90.00
#
_symmetry.space_group_name_H-M   'P 1'
#
loop_
_entity.id
_entity.type
_entity.pdbx_description
1 polymer ?
#
loop_
_entity_poly.entity_id
_entity_poly.type
_entity_poly.pdbx_seq_one_letter_code
_entity_poly.pdbx_strand_id
1 'polypeptide(L)'
;RSFYIRISHDHEEEFDRSIIQKIQDYNIFRNVRDLADQLRPIASAIDLCQSDNKKIADARDVWLSLLDNPVPAAHKATVKKRFNQTITTEHLVAYALHPSYTGAKLPPDQLIFVTEWISCNGVERLTIFISYQANESPFPISFSTDQAPSLPPL
;
A
#
# COMPACT_ATOMS: atom_id res chain seq x y z
N ARG A 1 12.06 16.75 -26.43
CA ARG A 1 13.07 16.19 -25.48
C ARG A 1 13.69 14.89 -25.98
N SER A 2 12.92 13.97 -26.60
CA SER A 2 13.45 12.93 -27.51
C SER A 2 14.28 13.51 -28.68
N PHE A 3 14.03 14.77 -29.03
CA PHE A 3 14.68 15.50 -30.11
C PHE A 3 16.21 15.55 -30.06
N TYR A 4 16.85 15.82 -28.91
CA TYR A 4 18.32 15.89 -28.84
C TYR A 4 18.99 14.51 -28.94
N ILE A 5 18.35 13.45 -28.46
CA ILE A 5 18.84 12.07 -28.61
C ILE A 5 18.67 11.60 -30.05
N ARG A 6 17.52 11.92 -30.64
CA ARG A 6 17.26 11.60 -32.04
C ARG A 6 18.24 12.35 -32.95
N ILE A 7 18.48 13.64 -32.71
CA ILE A 7 19.50 14.42 -33.44
C ILE A 7 20.91 13.88 -33.17
N SER A 8 21.27 13.53 -31.93
CA SER A 8 22.61 13.00 -31.66
C SER A 8 22.86 11.63 -32.29
N HIS A 9 21.80 10.82 -32.44
CA HIS A 9 21.89 9.51 -33.09
C HIS A 9 21.82 9.63 -34.63
N ASP A 10 20.99 10.54 -35.15
CA ASP A 10 20.85 10.79 -36.59
C ASP A 10 22.11 11.47 -37.17
N HIS A 11 22.89 12.17 -36.34
CA HIS A 11 24.11 12.90 -36.71
C HIS A 11 25.33 12.47 -35.86
N GLU A 12 25.40 11.22 -35.44
CA GLU A 12 26.41 10.73 -34.48
C GLU A 12 27.86 10.94 -34.96
N GLU A 13 28.09 10.91 -36.27
CA GLU A 13 29.41 11.15 -36.87
C GLU A 13 29.81 12.64 -36.91
N GLU A 14 28.84 13.55 -36.76
CA GLU A 14 29.06 15.01 -36.81
C GLU A 14 29.34 15.61 -35.42
N PHE A 15 28.96 14.90 -34.35
CA PHE A 15 29.17 15.35 -32.98
C PHE A 15 30.45 14.79 -32.36
N ASP A 16 31.12 15.62 -31.57
CA ASP A 16 32.23 15.18 -30.74
C ASP A 16 31.77 14.08 -29.77
N ARG A 17 32.52 12.97 -29.71
CA ARG A 17 32.23 11.83 -28.83
C ARG A 17 32.04 12.24 -27.37
N SER A 18 32.76 13.24 -26.89
CA SER A 18 32.64 13.75 -25.52
C SER A 18 31.29 14.42 -25.24
N ILE A 19 30.67 15.03 -26.26
CA ILE A 19 29.35 15.65 -26.17
C ILE A 19 28.27 14.56 -26.19
N ILE A 20 28.39 13.56 -27.07
CA ILE A 20 27.49 12.39 -27.11
C ILE A 20 27.50 11.66 -25.77
N GLN A 21 28.69 11.40 -25.21
CA GLN A 21 28.85 10.74 -23.91
C GLN A 21 28.14 11.50 -22.79
N LYS A 22 28.33 12.83 -22.70
CA LYS A 22 27.66 13.65 -21.68
C LYS A 22 26.13 13.63 -21.79
N ILE A 23 25.59 13.61 -23.00
CA ILE A 23 24.14 13.51 -23.23
C ILE A 23 23.62 12.15 -22.77
N GLN A 24 24.35 11.06 -23.07
CA GLN A 24 24.01 9.71 -22.62
C GLN A 24 24.09 9.58 -21.09
N ASP A 25 25.17 10.07 -20.47
CA ASP A 25 25.37 10.03 -19.01
C ASP A 25 24.26 10.79 -18.27
N TYR A 26 23.90 11.99 -18.75
CA TYR A 26 22.79 12.76 -18.20
C TYR A 26 21.45 12.02 -18.31
N ASN A 27 21.23 11.32 -19.42
CA ASN A 27 20.02 10.53 -19.63
C ASN A 27 19.98 9.32 -18.68
N ILE A 28 21.10 8.62 -18.51
CA ILE A 28 21.21 7.51 -17.54
C ILE A 28 20.91 8.02 -16.14
N PHE A 29 21.55 9.12 -15.71
CA PHE A 29 21.31 9.72 -14.40
C PHE A 29 19.82 10.03 -14.19
N ARG A 30 19.18 10.66 -15.18
CA ARG A 30 17.77 11.01 -15.10
C ARG A 30 16.87 9.76 -15.03
N ASN A 31 17.13 8.75 -15.84
CA ASN A 31 16.35 7.50 -15.81
C ASN A 31 16.49 6.78 -14.46
N VAL A 32 17.69 6.76 -13.89
CA VAL A 32 17.93 6.20 -12.55
C VAL A 32 17.15 6.99 -11.49
N ARG A 33 17.17 8.33 -11.56
CA ARG A 33 16.41 9.18 -10.62
C ARG A 33 14.91 8.96 -10.76
N ASP A 34 14.38 8.99 -11.98
CA ASP A 34 12.95 8.82 -12.25
C ASP A 34 12.48 7.40 -11.84
N LEU A 35 13.36 6.38 -11.94
CA LEU A 35 13.08 5.04 -11.41
C LEU A 35 13.13 5.00 -9.88
N ALA A 36 14.11 5.63 -9.25
CA ALA A 36 14.20 5.71 -7.79
C ALA A 36 12.95 6.38 -7.19
N ASP A 37 12.46 7.44 -7.82
CA ASP A 37 11.23 8.13 -7.43
C ASP A 37 10.01 7.20 -7.54
N GLN A 38 9.94 6.38 -8.60
CA GLN A 38 8.87 5.39 -8.78
C GLN A 38 8.92 4.25 -7.76
N LEU A 39 10.12 3.81 -7.37
CA LEU A 39 10.29 2.69 -6.42
C LEU A 39 10.16 3.12 -4.96
N ARG A 40 10.36 4.40 -4.65
CA ARG A 40 10.34 4.93 -3.28
C ARG A 40 9.04 4.62 -2.49
N PRO A 41 7.83 4.75 -3.06
CA PRO A 41 6.61 4.36 -2.36
C PRO A 41 6.53 2.86 -2.07
N ILE A 42 7.08 2.03 -2.97
CA ILE A 42 7.12 0.57 -2.77
C ILE A 42 8.08 0.22 -1.63
N ALA A 43 9.27 0.82 -1.61
CA ALA A 43 10.24 0.65 -0.53
C ALA A 43 9.64 1.09 0.82
N SER A 44 9.02 2.27 0.86
CA SER A 44 8.38 2.79 2.08
C SER A 44 7.26 1.86 2.57
N ALA A 45 6.47 1.28 1.67
CA ALA A 45 5.44 0.31 2.02
C ALA A 45 6.02 -0.99 2.60
N ILE A 46 7.15 -1.46 2.06
CA ILE A 46 7.87 -2.62 2.60
C ILE A 46 8.40 -2.31 4.00
N ASP A 47 9.06 -1.17 4.18
CA ASP A 47 9.60 -0.74 5.48
C ASP A 47 8.50 -0.64 6.53
N LEU A 48 7.34 -0.08 6.16
CA LEU A 48 6.17 -0.06 7.02
C LEU A 48 5.75 -1.47 7.39
N CYS A 49 5.48 -2.35 6.42
CA CYS A 49 5.06 -3.73 6.69
C CYS A 49 6.06 -4.55 7.52
N GLN A 50 7.35 -4.21 7.49
CA GLN A 50 8.41 -4.90 8.22
C GLN A 50 8.72 -4.30 9.59
N SER A 51 8.11 -3.16 9.95
CA SER A 51 8.39 -2.52 11.23
C SER A 51 7.81 -3.29 12.43
N ASP A 52 8.54 -3.27 13.55
CA ASP A 52 8.26 -4.11 14.73
C ASP A 52 6.90 -3.85 15.40
N ASN A 53 6.31 -2.67 15.17
CA ASN A 53 5.07 -2.24 15.83
C ASN A 53 3.83 -2.29 14.90
N LYS A 54 3.89 -3.08 13.83
CA LYS A 54 2.76 -3.18 12.88
C LYS A 54 1.90 -4.39 13.13
N LYS A 55 0.60 -4.14 13.13
CA LYS A 55 -0.45 -5.15 13.23
C LYS A 55 -0.75 -5.69 11.84
N ILE A 56 -1.31 -6.91 11.80
CA ILE A 56 -1.74 -7.56 10.56
C ILE A 56 -2.72 -6.67 9.76
N ALA A 57 -3.57 -5.91 10.47
CA ALA A 57 -4.49 -4.96 9.86
C ALA A 57 -3.77 -3.83 9.10
N ASP A 58 -2.65 -3.33 9.64
CA ASP A 58 -1.90 -2.23 9.06
C ASP A 58 -1.28 -2.63 7.72
N ALA A 59 -0.84 -3.89 7.59
CA ALA A 59 -0.28 -4.39 6.34
C ALA A 59 -1.25 -4.20 5.17
N ARG A 60 -2.54 -4.46 5.41
CA ARG A 60 -3.57 -4.26 4.39
C ARG A 60 -3.77 -2.77 4.06
N ASP A 61 -3.82 -1.89 5.06
CA ASP A 61 -3.96 -0.45 4.82
C ASP A 61 -2.77 0.12 4.02
N VAL A 62 -1.56 -0.35 4.32
CA VAL A 62 -0.34 0.01 3.58
C VAL A 62 -0.45 -0.41 2.11
N TRP A 63 -0.91 -1.63 1.84
CA TRP A 63 -1.13 -2.09 0.47
C TRP A 63 -2.18 -1.29 -0.28
N LEU A 64 -3.30 -0.95 0.37
CA LEU A 64 -4.34 -0.12 -0.25
C LEU A 64 -3.79 1.28 -0.58
N SER A 65 -3.06 1.88 0.36
CA SER A 65 -2.40 3.16 0.16
C SER A 65 -1.39 3.12 -1.00
N LEU A 66 -0.67 2.00 -1.17
CA LEU A 66 0.25 1.81 -2.29
C LEU A 66 -0.47 1.64 -3.64
N LEU A 67 -1.63 0.98 -3.67
CA LEU A 67 -2.44 0.81 -4.89
C LEU A 67 -3.09 2.12 -5.36
N ASP A 68 -3.42 3.00 -4.42
CA ASP A 68 -3.97 4.32 -4.68
C ASP A 68 -2.89 5.36 -5.01
N ASN A 69 -1.62 5.05 -4.74
CA ASN A 69 -0.51 5.95 -5.02
C ASN A 69 -0.28 6.10 -6.56
N PRO A 70 -0.30 7.34 -7.10
CA PRO A 70 -0.12 7.56 -8.54
C PRO A 70 1.35 7.48 -8.99
N VAL A 71 2.32 7.56 -8.08
CA VAL A 71 3.75 7.61 -8.41
C VAL A 71 4.25 6.32 -9.07
N PRO A 72 4.01 5.10 -8.52
CA PRO A 72 4.43 3.85 -9.15
C PRO A 72 3.44 3.38 -10.24
N ALA A 73 2.86 4.29 -11.04
CA ALA A 73 1.84 3.95 -12.04
C ALA A 73 2.29 2.85 -13.01
N ALA A 74 3.53 2.91 -13.48
CA ALA A 74 4.14 1.90 -14.36
C ALA A 74 4.19 0.50 -13.73
N HIS A 75 4.18 0.42 -12.39
CA HIS A 75 4.27 -0.82 -11.63
C HIS A 75 2.93 -1.26 -11.00
N LYS A 76 1.84 -0.52 -11.23
CA LYS A 76 0.53 -0.76 -10.60
C LYS A 76 0.00 -2.18 -10.83
N ALA A 77 0.21 -2.74 -12.03
CA ALA A 77 -0.17 -4.11 -12.34
C ALA A 77 0.61 -5.14 -11.49
N THR A 78 1.91 -4.94 -11.31
CA THR A 78 2.77 -5.79 -10.49
C THR A 78 2.39 -5.68 -9.01
N VAL A 79 2.17 -4.45 -8.51
CA VAL A 79 1.71 -4.20 -7.14
C VAL A 79 0.38 -4.91 -6.89
N LYS A 80 -0.60 -4.78 -7.79
CA LYS A 80 -1.90 -5.46 -7.68
C LYS A 80 -1.77 -6.99 -7.69
N LYS A 81 -0.89 -7.52 -8.55
CA LYS A 81 -0.60 -8.96 -8.57
C LYS A 81 -0.04 -9.44 -7.22
N ARG A 82 0.91 -8.70 -6.64
CA ARG A 82 1.51 -9.05 -5.33
C ARG A 82 0.50 -8.91 -4.20
N PHE A 83 -0.30 -7.86 -4.18
CA PHE A 83 -1.41 -7.69 -3.26
C PHE A 83 -2.31 -8.92 -3.23
N ASN A 84 -2.77 -9.39 -4.40
CA ASN A 84 -3.62 -10.57 -4.51
C ASN A 84 -2.94 -11.89 -4.10
N GLN A 85 -1.60 -11.95 -4.13
CA GLN A 85 -0.84 -13.13 -3.70
C GLN A 85 -0.60 -13.15 -2.18
N THR A 86 -0.54 -11.97 -1.54
CA THR A 86 -0.13 -11.83 -0.15
C THR A 86 -1.30 -11.64 0.79
N ILE A 87 -2.34 -10.92 0.38
CA ILE A 87 -3.50 -10.69 1.24
C ILE A 87 -4.36 -11.94 1.33
N THR A 88 -4.47 -12.45 2.55
CA THR A 88 -5.33 -13.59 2.91
C THR A 88 -6.57 -13.12 3.66
N THR A 89 -7.53 -14.03 3.89
CA THR A 89 -8.74 -13.74 4.66
C THR A 89 -8.45 -13.24 6.07
N GLU A 90 -7.40 -13.73 6.72
CA GLU A 90 -6.97 -13.28 8.05
C GLU A 90 -6.59 -11.79 8.05
N HIS A 91 -5.93 -11.31 6.99
CA HIS A 91 -5.64 -9.89 6.83
C HIS A 91 -6.92 -9.06 6.66
N LEU A 92 -7.91 -9.62 5.94
CA LEU A 92 -9.20 -8.97 5.75
C LEU A 92 -9.99 -8.88 7.06
N VAL A 93 -10.04 -9.97 7.83
CA VAL A 93 -10.70 -10.07 9.14
C VAL A 93 -10.00 -9.16 10.15
N ALA A 94 -8.66 -9.19 10.22
CA ALA A 94 -7.90 -8.30 11.10
C ALA A 94 -8.19 -6.83 10.80
N TYR A 95 -8.27 -6.44 9.52
CA TYR A 95 -8.62 -5.08 9.12
C TYR A 95 -10.08 -4.71 9.45
N ALA A 96 -11.02 -5.65 9.31
CA ALA A 96 -12.43 -5.44 9.68
C ALA A 96 -12.60 -5.25 11.19
N LEU A 97 -11.84 -5.99 12.00
CA LEU A 97 -11.87 -5.95 13.46
C LEU A 97 -10.98 -4.85 14.06
N HIS A 98 -10.12 -4.22 13.27
CA HIS A 98 -9.21 -3.20 13.80
C HIS A 98 -9.99 -1.95 14.19
N PRO A 99 -9.83 -1.41 15.43
CA PRO A 99 -10.64 -0.29 15.88
C PRO A 99 -10.46 0.99 15.07
N SER A 100 -9.24 1.26 14.58
CA SER A 100 -8.96 2.45 13.78
C SER A 100 -9.39 2.34 12.31
N TYR A 101 -9.61 1.12 11.80
CA TYR A 101 -9.94 0.90 10.38
C TYR A 101 -11.37 0.45 10.13
N THR A 102 -11.92 -0.35 11.05
CA THR A 102 -13.29 -0.87 11.07
C THR A 102 -13.77 -1.50 9.77
N GLY A 103 -12.85 -1.90 8.89
CA GLY A 103 -13.23 -2.39 7.56
C GLY A 103 -13.65 -1.31 6.56
N ALA A 104 -13.44 -0.02 6.82
CA ALA A 104 -13.96 1.09 6.01
C ALA A 104 -13.61 1.04 4.50
N LYS A 105 -12.50 0.40 4.14
CA LYS A 105 -12.03 0.23 2.75
C LYS A 105 -12.21 -1.21 2.22
N LEU A 106 -13.07 -2.02 2.85
CA LEU A 106 -13.43 -3.35 2.36
C LEU A 106 -14.47 -3.23 1.24
N PRO A 107 -14.19 -3.71 0.01
CA PRO A 107 -15.24 -3.85 -0.99
C PRO A 107 -16.24 -4.93 -0.56
N PRO A 108 -17.49 -4.90 -1.08
CA PRO A 108 -18.54 -5.85 -0.74
C PRO A 108 -18.10 -7.33 -0.86
N ASP A 109 -17.41 -7.68 -1.94
CA ASP A 109 -16.94 -9.05 -2.18
C ASP A 109 -16.00 -9.55 -1.07
N GLN A 110 -15.19 -8.66 -0.49
CA GLN A 110 -14.30 -9.02 0.61
C GLN A 110 -15.01 -9.04 1.96
N LEU A 111 -16.07 -8.25 2.14
CA LEU A 111 -16.92 -8.35 3.34
C LEU A 111 -17.60 -9.71 3.41
N ILE A 112 -18.04 -10.26 2.27
CA ILE A 112 -18.62 -11.61 2.21
C ILE A 112 -17.63 -12.62 2.79
N PHE A 113 -16.39 -12.66 2.29
CA PHE A 113 -15.36 -13.57 2.81
C PHE A 113 -15.08 -13.38 4.31
N VAL A 114 -15.07 -12.13 4.80
CA VAL A 114 -14.91 -11.85 6.24
C VAL A 114 -16.07 -12.42 7.04
N THR A 115 -17.31 -12.17 6.62
CA THR A 115 -18.51 -12.66 7.32
C THR A 115 -18.63 -14.18 7.30
N GLU A 116 -18.33 -14.82 6.16
CA GLU A 116 -18.29 -16.27 6.03
C GLU A 116 -17.22 -16.88 6.94
N TRP A 117 -16.01 -16.32 6.94
CA TRP A 117 -14.93 -16.79 7.80
C TRP A 117 -15.29 -16.68 9.28
N ILE A 118 -15.87 -15.55 9.71
CA ILE A 118 -16.31 -15.37 11.11
C ILE A 118 -17.40 -16.38 11.47
N SER A 119 -18.40 -16.56 10.60
CA SER A 119 -19.51 -17.51 10.80
C SER A 119 -19.03 -18.96 10.91
N CYS A 120 -18.12 -19.38 10.04
CA CYS A 120 -17.49 -20.71 10.08
C CYS A 120 -16.70 -20.96 11.38
N ASN A 121 -16.28 -19.91 12.07
CA ASN A 121 -15.57 -19.98 13.34
C ASN A 121 -16.49 -19.80 14.56
N GLY A 122 -17.81 -19.70 14.37
CA GLY A 122 -18.82 -19.58 15.42
C GLY A 122 -19.91 -18.58 15.04
N VAL A 123 -21.18 -19.01 15.01
CA VAL A 123 -22.32 -18.15 14.63
C VAL A 123 -22.49 -17.00 15.62
N GLU A 124 -22.20 -17.23 16.89
CA GLU A 124 -22.20 -16.22 17.94
C GLU A 124 -21.16 -15.11 17.68
N ARG A 125 -20.04 -15.45 17.04
CA ARG A 125 -19.01 -14.46 16.67
C ARG A 125 -19.51 -13.52 15.57
N LEU A 126 -20.36 -14.00 14.67
CA LEU A 126 -20.98 -13.16 13.66
C LEU A 126 -21.92 -12.14 14.30
N THR A 127 -22.72 -12.55 15.29
CA THR A 127 -23.57 -11.61 16.05
C THR A 127 -22.73 -10.56 16.76
N ILE A 128 -21.65 -10.96 17.45
CA ILE A 128 -20.72 -10.03 18.11
C ILE A 128 -20.08 -9.07 17.09
N PHE A 129 -19.66 -9.58 15.93
CA PHE A 129 -19.08 -8.78 14.86
C PHE A 129 -20.07 -7.74 14.30
N ILE A 130 -21.33 -8.12 14.10
CA ILE A 130 -22.39 -7.20 13.66
C ILE A 130 -22.59 -6.09 14.71
N SER A 131 -22.71 -6.44 15.99
CA SER A 131 -22.83 -5.45 17.06
C SER A 131 -21.61 -4.53 17.15
N TYR A 132 -20.40 -5.07 16.95
CA TYR A 132 -19.17 -4.29 16.88
C TYR A 132 -19.19 -3.28 15.71
N GLN A 133 -19.57 -3.73 14.51
CA GLN A 133 -19.68 -2.88 13.32
C GLN A 133 -20.77 -1.80 13.47
N ALA A 134 -21.85 -2.12 14.20
CA ALA A 134 -22.94 -1.19 14.48
C ALA A 134 -22.63 -0.20 15.62
N ASN A 135 -21.47 -0.33 16.30
CA ASN A 135 -21.16 0.40 17.54
C ASN A 135 -22.23 0.23 18.62
N GLU A 136 -22.86 -0.94 18.67
CA GLU A 136 -23.84 -1.30 19.68
C GLU A 136 -23.15 -1.80 20.95
N SER A 137 -23.83 -1.71 22.10
CA SER A 137 -23.32 -2.25 23.37
C SER A 137 -22.87 -3.71 23.21
N PRO A 138 -21.66 -4.11 23.63
CA PRO A 138 -20.74 -3.38 24.53
C PRO A 138 -19.62 -2.58 23.82
N PHE A 139 -19.77 -2.22 22.55
CA PHE A 139 -18.74 -1.58 21.71
C PHE A 139 -19.05 -0.09 21.43
N PRO A 140 -18.85 0.82 22.40
CA PRO A 140 -19.04 2.25 22.16
C PRO A 140 -18.01 2.77 21.16
N ILE A 141 -18.37 3.86 20.47
CA ILE A 141 -17.53 4.55 19.46
C ILE A 141 -16.13 4.90 19.98
N SER A 142 -15.99 5.08 21.30
CA SER A 142 -14.69 5.31 21.95
C SER A 142 -13.70 4.16 21.79
N PHE A 143 -14.15 2.93 21.49
CA PHE A 143 -13.24 1.82 21.15
C PHE A 143 -12.49 2.07 19.84
N SER A 144 -13.11 2.77 18.90
CA SER A 144 -12.58 3.04 17.55
C SER A 144 -11.70 4.28 17.47
N THR A 145 -11.48 4.99 18.58
CA THR A 145 -10.60 6.17 18.64
C THR A 145 -9.23 5.79 19.20
N ASP A 146 -8.20 5.90 18.36
CA ASP A 146 -6.81 5.57 18.67
C ASP A 146 -6.13 6.63 19.58
N GLN A 147 -6.81 7.04 20.65
CA GLN A 147 -6.21 7.79 21.75
C GLN A 147 -6.09 6.87 22.96
N ALA A 148 -5.03 6.07 22.99
CA ALA A 148 -4.52 5.64 24.29
C ALA A 148 -4.11 6.91 25.05
N PRO A 149 -4.64 7.19 26.26
CA PRO A 149 -4.11 8.27 27.08
C PRO A 149 -2.64 7.94 27.33
N SER A 150 -1.75 8.83 26.90
CA SER A 150 -0.34 8.78 27.24
C SER A 150 -0.23 8.64 28.76
N LEU A 151 0.25 7.49 29.24
CA LEU A 151 0.57 7.34 30.64
C LEU A 151 1.65 8.38 30.96
N PRO A 152 1.49 9.20 32.02
CA PRO A 152 2.53 10.13 32.42
C PRO A 152 3.82 9.35 32.75
N PRO A 153 5.00 9.91 32.44
CA PRO A 153 6.26 9.28 32.79
C PRO A 153 6.34 9.05 34.31
N LEU A 154 6.87 7.87 34.69
CA LEU A 154 7.17 7.48 36.07
C LEU A 154 8.17 8.45 36.72
#